data_AF-K9GVC3-F1
#
_entry.id   AF-K9GVC3-F1
#
_cell.length_a   1.000
_cell.length_b   1.000
_cell.length_c   1.000
_cell.angle_alpha   90.00
_cell.angle_beta   90.00
_cell.angle_gamma   90.00
#
_symmetry.space_group_name_H-M   'P 1'
#
loop_
_entity.id
_entity.type
_entity.pdbx_description
1 polymer ?
#
loop_
_entity_poly.entity_id
_entity_poly.type
_entity_poly.pdbx_seq_one_letter_code
_entity_poly.pdbx_strand_id
1 'polypeptide(L)' 'MVAKRRSESVRAKSQQRYRRKRSLFKKAKEFFQECESDVFVAVRIQKNGQMYIFDSSMQNQRLRDLSNLVYVVSCT' A
#
# COMPACT_ATOMS: atom_id res chain seq x y z
N MET A 1 29.77 7.08 0.47
CA MET A 1 28.34 7.13 0.84
C MET A 1 27.52 7.57 -0.38
N VAL A 2 26.70 6.70 -0.97
CA VAL A 2 25.83 7.10 -2.08
C VAL A 2 24.68 7.92 -1.49
N ALA A 3 24.80 9.24 -1.55
CA ALA A 3 23.69 10.13 -1.24
C ALA A 3 22.56 9.79 -2.22
N LYS A 4 21.49 9.15 -1.72
CA LYS A 4 20.25 9.00 -2.48
C LYS A 4 19.75 10.40 -2.79
N ARG A 5 20.10 10.93 -3.97
CA ARG A 5 19.53 12.16 -4.52
C ARG A 5 18.03 11.92 -4.62
N ARG A 6 17.27 12.38 -3.62
CA ARG A 6 15.81 12.43 -3.71
C ARG A 6 15.55 13.42 -4.83
N SER A 7 15.26 12.93 -6.03
CA SER A 7 14.78 13.79 -7.11
C SER A 7 13.53 14.49 -6.59
N GLU A 8 13.58 15.82 -6.52
CA GLU A 8 12.50 16.61 -5.92
C GLU A 8 11.30 16.79 -6.84
N SER A 9 11.41 16.31 -8.09
CA SER A 9 10.33 16.38 -9.06
C SER A 9 9.05 15.72 -8.54
N VAL A 10 7.91 16.31 -8.86
CA VAL A 10 6.58 15.79 -8.49
C VAL A 10 6.40 14.34 -8.97
N ARG A 11 6.94 14.01 -10.15
CA ARG A 11 6.95 12.66 -10.72
C ARG A 11 7.75 11.69 -9.86
N ALA A 12 8.98 12.05 -9.46
CA ALA A 12 9.81 11.19 -8.62
C ALA A 12 9.20 10.96 -7.24
N LYS A 13 8.63 12.00 -6.61
CA LYS A 13 7.90 11.88 -5.33
C LYS A 13 6.70 10.93 -5.45
N SER A 14 5.93 11.05 -6.53
CA SER A 14 4.78 10.18 -6.81
C SER A 14 5.21 8.73 -7.01
N GLN A 15 6.27 8.51 -7.79
CA GLN A 15 6.81 7.17 -8.03
C GLN A 15 7.39 6.55 -6.75
N GLN A 16 8.10 7.33 -5.93
CA GLN A 16 8.64 6.87 -4.65
C GLN A 16 7.50 6.45 -3.71
N ARG A 17 6.43 7.25 -3.62
CA ARG A 17 5.25 6.92 -2.82
C ARG A 17 4.59 5.63 -3.31
N TYR A 18 4.39 5.49 -4.61
CA TYR A 18 3.84 4.27 -5.21
C TYR A 18 4.69 3.03 -4.86
N ARG A 19 6.02 3.11 -5.05
CA ARG A 19 6.95 2.03 -4.73
C ARG A 19 6.90 1.64 -3.25
N ARG A 20 6.94 2.61 -2.34
CA ARG A 20 6.86 2.36 -0.89
C ARG A 20 5.56 1.70 -0.49
N LYS A 21 4.42 2.21 -0.99
CA LYS A 21 3.10 1.63 -0.75
C LYS A 21 3.07 0.18 -1.22
N ARG A 22 3.48 -0.08 -2.46
CA ARG A 22 3.50 -1.43 -3.05
C ARG A 22 4.38 -2.40 -2.25
N SER A 23 5.57 -1.97 -1.84
CA SER A 23 6.46 -2.79 -1.03
C SER A 23 5.89 -3.13 0.34
N LEU A 24 5.19 -2.19 1.00
CA LEU A 24 4.55 -2.43 2.29
C LEU A 24 3.49 -3.53 2.19
N PHE A 25 2.56 -3.42 1.23
CA PHE A 25 1.52 -4.42 1.02
C PHE A 25 2.09 -5.78 0.59
N LYS A 26 3.15 -5.79 -0.21
CA LYS A 26 3.86 -7.03 -0.57
C LYS A 26 4.39 -7.74 0.68
N LYS A 27 5.03 -7.00 1.60
CA LYS A 27 5.59 -7.57 2.84
C LYS A 27 4.50 -8.04 3.80
N ALA A 28 3.39 -7.32 3.90
CA ALA A 28 2.24 -7.73 4.70
C ALA A 28 1.68 -9.08 4.22
N LYS A 29 1.57 -9.27 2.89
CA LYS A 29 1.17 -10.54 2.30
C LYS A 29 2.18 -11.66 2.56
N GLU A 30 3.47 -11.41 2.34
CA GLU A 30 4.53 -12.39 2.60
C GLU A 30 4.48 -12.87 4.06
N PHE A 31 4.34 -11.95 5.03
CA PHE A 31 4.24 -12.28 6.45
C PHE A 31 3.02 -13.16 6.76
N PHE A 32 1.84 -12.80 6.25
CA PHE A 32 0.64 -13.63 6.41
C PHE A 32 0.85 -15.05 5.88
N GLN A 33 1.51 -15.19 4.72
CA GLN A 33 1.75 -16.50 4.09
C GLN A 33 2.81 -17.34 4.80
N GLU A 34 3.85 -16.72 5.33
CA GLU A 34 5.01 -17.42 5.92
C GLU A 34 4.84 -17.72 7.43
N CYS A 35 4.00 -16.96 8.13
CA CYS A 35 3.94 -17.01 9.61
C CYS A 35 2.58 -17.41 10.18
N GLU A 36 1.66 -17.95 9.35
CA GLU A 36 0.31 -18.40 9.79
C GLU A 36 -0.43 -17.35 10.65
N SER A 37 -0.22 -16.07 10.34
CA SER A 37 -0.66 -14.95 11.16
C SER A 37 -1.58 -14.05 10.37
N ASP A 38 -2.73 -13.68 10.91
CA ASP A 38 -3.57 -12.66 10.29
C ASP A 38 -2.91 -11.27 10.33
N VAL A 39 -3.01 -10.55 9.21
CA VAL A 39 -2.38 -9.26 8.99
C VAL A 39 -3.38 -8.26 8.44
N PHE A 40 -3.44 -7.11 9.10
CA PHE A 40 -4.21 -5.94 8.67
C PHE A 40 -3.29 -4.73 8.46
N VAL A 41 -3.40 -4.08 7.30
CA VAL A 41 -2.65 -2.85 6.98
C VAL A 41 -3.58 -1.83 6.37
N ALA A 42 -3.70 -0.67 7.03
CA ALA A 42 -4.40 0.49 6.51
C ALA A 42 -3.43 1.67 6.29
N VAL A 43 -3.47 2.26 5.10
CA VAL A 43 -2.69 3.44 4.73
C VAL A 43 -3.61 4.57 4.32
N ARG A 44 -3.62 5.63 5.13
CA ARG A 44 -4.24 6.91 4.76
C ARG A 44 -3.22 7.83 4.12
N ILE A 45 -3.55 8.36 2.97
CA ILE A 45 -2.79 9.43 2.36
C ILE A 45 -3.35 10.76 2.86
N GLN A 46 -2.60 11.42 3.73
CA GLN A 46 -2.99 12.70 4.30
C GLN A 46 -3.31 13.76 3.23
N LYS A 47 -2.51 13.82 2.16
CA LYS A 47 -2.67 14.83 1.10
C LYS A 47 -4.04 14.83 0.41
N ASN A 48 -4.63 13.66 0.18
CA ASN A 48 -5.85 13.54 -0.63
C ASN A 48 -6.92 12.65 0.01
N GLY A 49 -6.74 12.28 1.28
CA GLY A 49 -7.66 11.44 2.04
C GLY A 49 -7.74 9.97 1.58
N GLN A 50 -7.05 9.56 0.51
CA GLN A 50 -7.19 8.21 -0.04
C GLN A 50 -6.78 7.14 0.98
N MET A 51 -7.63 6.13 1.14
CA MET A 51 -7.40 4.98 1.99
C MET A 51 -7.01 3.76 1.14
N TYR A 52 -6.11 2.95 1.67
CA TYR A 52 -5.75 1.64 1.12
C TYR A 52 -5.73 0.64 2.25
N ILE A 53 -6.43 -0.48 2.08
CA ILE A 53 -6.58 -1.49 3.11
C ILE A 53 -6.16 -2.85 2.55
N PHE A 54 -5.44 -3.61 3.35
CA PHE A 54 -5.18 -5.03 3.17
C PHE A 54 -5.61 -5.74 4.45
N ASP A 55 -6.39 -6.79 4.30
CA ASP A 55 -6.93 -7.60 5.39
C ASP A 55 -6.85 -9.07 4.95
N SER A 56 -6.11 -9.89 5.69
CA SER A 56 -5.95 -11.31 5.39
C SER A 56 -7.12 -12.17 5.85
N SER A 57 -7.91 -11.71 6.82
CA SER A 57 -9.04 -12.45 7.38
C SER A 57 -10.21 -12.54 6.38
N MET A 58 -10.27 -11.59 5.45
CA MET A 58 -11.26 -11.53 4.37
C MET A 58 -10.87 -12.44 3.18
N GLN A 59 -10.63 -13.73 3.44
CA GLN A 59 -10.18 -14.70 2.40
C GLN A 59 -11.13 -14.81 1.18
N ASN A 60 -12.40 -14.39 1.32
CA ASN A 60 -13.42 -14.47 0.26
C ASN A 60 -13.61 -13.19 -0.58
N GLN A 61 -12.99 -12.06 -0.22
CA GLN A 61 -12.75 -10.99 -1.18
C GLN A 61 -11.36 -11.17 -1.74
N ARG A 62 -11.25 -12.09 -2.72
CA ARG A 62 -10.14 -12.14 -3.67
C ARG A 62 -9.72 -10.71 -3.95
N LEU A 63 -8.52 -10.36 -3.49
CA LEU A 63 -7.87 -9.07 -3.68
C LEU A 63 -7.84 -8.79 -5.19
N ARG A 64 -8.93 -8.21 -5.70
CA ARG A 64 -9.02 -7.73 -7.06
C ARG A 64 -8.04 -6.59 -7.10
N ASP A 65 -6.91 -6.91 -7.71
CA ASP A 65 -6.02 -5.98 -8.35
C ASP A 65 -5.13 -5.16 -7.40
N LEU A 66 -4.03 -5.78 -6.99
CA LEU A 66 -2.86 -5.17 -6.34
C LEU A 66 -2.18 -4.07 -7.19
N SER A 67 -2.70 -3.74 -8.37
CA SER A 67 -2.21 -2.65 -9.23
C SER A 67 -3.16 -1.45 -9.31
N ASN A 68 -4.49 -1.66 -9.26
CA ASN A 68 -5.43 -0.64 -9.71
C ASN A 68 -6.60 -0.31 -8.77
N LEU A 69 -6.82 -1.03 -7.66
CA LEU A 69 -7.99 -0.76 -6.82
C LEU A 69 -7.68 0.28 -5.73
N VAL A 70 -7.89 1.55 -6.07
CA VAL A 70 -8.11 2.63 -5.11
C VAL A 70 -9.55 2.48 -4.61
N TYR A 71 -9.78 1.90 -3.43
CA TYR A 71 -11.04 2.16 -2.74
C TYR A 71 -10.94 3.53 -2.09
N VAL A 72 -11.46 4.55 -2.78
CA VAL A 72 -11.81 5.81 -2.13
C VAL A 72 -13.04 5.52 -1.29
N VAL A 73 -12.84 5.26 0.00
CA VAL A 73 -13.94 5.41 0.96
C VAL A 73 -14.13 6.90 1.16
N SER A 74 -15.03 7.50 0.36
CA SER A 74 -15.55 8.83 0.63
C SER A 74 -16.53 8.69 1.78
N CYS A 75 -16.16 9.15 2.98
CA CYS A 75 -17.16 9.38 4.02
C CYS A 75 -17.95 10.63 3.65
N THR A 76 -19.23 10.45 3.32
CA THR A 76 -20.31 11.42 3.56
C THR A 76 -20.76 11.34 5.01
#